data_AF-A0A0F9SF90-F1
#
_entry.id   AF-A0A0F9SF90-F1
#
_cell.length_a   1.000
_cell.length_b   1.000
_cell.length_c   1.000
_cell.angle_alpha   90.00
_cell.angle_beta   90.00
_cell.angle_gamma   90.00
#
_symmetry.space_group_name_H-M   'P 1'
#
loop_
_entity.id
_entity.type
_entity.pdbx_description
1 polymer ?
#
loop_
_entity_poly.entity_id
_entity_poly.type
_entity_poly.pdbx_seq_one_letter_code
_entity_poly.pdbx_strand_id
1 'polypeptide(L)'
;EKVLGARLSDAKFFWDNDLRTVTSGAGMETWVKALENVTFHNKLGTQAELIDRMATLSRELAPLVGADADEAEQAARVAKADLSSEMVYEFPELHGLMGSYYAKAAGKSDAIAAAAQDHYAPLGPSDDVPTAPVSVAVALAEKIDKLAGFWAIDEKPTGSKDPFALRRAALGVIRILVENGIQISSQDVFVEGIANNLMIHADAKHLLYMDFYEVDDQTGKLSEESWSAFEAKELEFDATTGEPIPSLRLPREHLQKLLKTEHLAWSKDVEFEADGKHLNTYVEDENLIFTATNVAVDLLSFLHDRLKVYLKDQGVRHDIIDACIAMDGNDDLTLLVKRAKALSETLKTDDGENLIQGFKRANNILSQAEGADGVEYSFGADIKFAETEEERALFAALDTAEAQIKPAMEAQHFGTAMSAMAFLRGPIDAFFDAVQVNSDNATIRRNRLNLLSRIRTICSSVADLTKIDG
;
A
#
# COMPACT_ATOMS: atom_id res chain seq x y z
N GLU A 1 29.64 -26.84 -33.04
CA GLU A 1 29.19 -28.20 -32.65
C GLU A 1 29.94 -28.76 -31.44
N LYS A 2 31.26 -28.99 -31.48
CA LYS A 2 32.04 -29.54 -30.34
C LYS A 2 31.95 -28.72 -29.04
N VAL A 3 31.98 -27.39 -29.12
CA VAL A 3 31.90 -26.48 -27.95
C VAL A 3 30.50 -26.48 -27.33
N LEU A 4 29.44 -26.52 -28.16
CA LEU A 4 28.07 -26.61 -27.67
C LEU A 4 27.81 -27.97 -27.01
N GLY A 5 28.33 -29.06 -27.61
CA GLY A 5 28.24 -30.39 -27.03
C GLY A 5 28.92 -30.51 -25.67
N ALA A 6 30.09 -29.86 -25.48
CA ALA A 6 30.76 -29.81 -24.19
C ALA A 6 29.92 -29.06 -23.14
N ARG A 7 29.43 -27.85 -23.45
CA ARG A 7 28.57 -27.07 -22.54
C ARG A 7 27.29 -27.81 -22.14
N LEU A 8 26.64 -28.50 -23.08
CA LEU A 8 25.45 -29.30 -22.77
C LEU A 8 25.78 -30.53 -21.91
N SER A 9 26.97 -31.12 -22.08
CA SER A 9 27.44 -32.20 -21.23
C SER A 9 27.69 -31.73 -19.79
N ASP A 10 28.30 -30.55 -19.63
CA ASP A 10 28.54 -29.95 -18.31
C ASP A 10 27.21 -29.59 -17.62
N ALA A 11 26.29 -28.93 -18.34
CA ALA A 11 24.95 -28.65 -17.83
C ALA A 11 24.23 -29.95 -17.40
N LYS A 12 24.30 -31.01 -18.21
CA LYS A 12 23.74 -32.31 -17.85
C LYS A 12 24.37 -32.89 -16.57
N PHE A 13 25.68 -32.75 -16.40
CA PHE A 13 26.38 -33.22 -15.22
C PHE A 13 25.89 -32.52 -13.95
N PHE A 14 25.79 -31.18 -13.97
CA PHE A 14 25.27 -30.40 -12.85
C PHE A 14 23.81 -30.75 -12.54
N TRP A 15 22.96 -30.83 -13.57
CA TRP A 15 21.57 -31.25 -13.44
C TRP A 15 21.42 -32.63 -12.78
N ASP A 16 22.18 -33.63 -13.26
CA ASP A 16 22.10 -34.99 -12.72
C ASP A 16 22.60 -35.05 -11.26
N ASN A 17 23.54 -34.17 -10.87
CA ASN A 17 24.02 -34.09 -9.50
C ASN A 17 23.01 -33.39 -8.58
N ASP A 18 22.49 -32.24 -9.01
CA ASP A 18 21.44 -31.50 -8.32
C ASP A 18 20.21 -32.37 -8.07
N LEU A 19 19.77 -33.15 -9.06
CA LEU A 19 18.66 -34.09 -8.92
C LEU A 19 18.88 -35.15 -7.82
N ARG A 20 20.12 -35.63 -7.62
CA ARG A 20 20.41 -36.59 -6.53
C ARG A 20 20.20 -35.93 -5.17
N THR A 21 20.57 -34.66 -5.02
CA THR A 21 20.36 -33.89 -3.79
C THR A 21 18.87 -33.66 -3.55
N VAL A 22 18.16 -33.18 -4.56
CA VAL A 22 16.72 -32.84 -4.51
C VAL A 22 15.85 -34.07 -4.19
N THR A 23 16.22 -35.24 -4.70
CA THR A 23 15.47 -36.50 -4.49
C THR A 23 15.96 -37.29 -3.27
N SER A 24 16.97 -36.80 -2.54
CA SER A 24 17.43 -37.39 -1.28
C SER A 24 16.41 -37.17 -0.15
N GLY A 25 16.57 -37.88 0.97
CA GLY A 25 15.65 -37.76 2.11
C GLY A 25 15.59 -36.36 2.75
N ALA A 26 16.65 -35.55 2.62
CA ALA A 26 16.67 -34.15 3.07
C ALA A 26 16.25 -33.15 1.97
N GLY A 27 16.16 -33.61 0.71
CA GLY A 27 15.65 -32.87 -0.43
C GLY A 27 16.18 -31.43 -0.57
N MET A 28 15.28 -30.53 -0.95
CA MET A 28 15.57 -29.10 -1.13
C MET A 28 15.89 -28.36 0.18
N GLU A 29 15.56 -28.93 1.35
CA GLU A 29 15.89 -28.31 2.65
C GLU A 29 17.40 -28.20 2.87
N THR A 30 18.17 -29.14 2.29
CA THR A 30 19.63 -29.07 2.30
C THR A 30 20.14 -27.78 1.66
N TRP A 31 19.52 -27.37 0.56
CA TRP A 31 19.87 -26.15 -0.15
C TRP A 31 19.40 -24.89 0.56
N VAL A 32 18.20 -24.91 1.13
CA VAL A 32 17.68 -23.81 1.95
C VAL A 32 18.61 -23.56 3.14
N LYS A 33 19.05 -24.63 3.82
CA LYS A 33 19.99 -24.53 4.94
C LYS A 33 21.34 -23.95 4.53
N ALA A 34 21.84 -24.27 3.34
CA ALA A 34 23.08 -23.68 2.85
C ALA A 34 23.01 -22.15 2.72
N LEU A 35 21.81 -21.58 2.51
CA LEU A 35 21.57 -20.15 2.41
C LEU A 35 21.73 -19.38 3.72
N GLU A 36 21.82 -20.07 4.87
CA GLU A 36 22.24 -19.47 6.16
C GLU A 36 23.64 -18.86 6.08
N ASN A 37 24.47 -19.32 5.13
CA ASN A 37 25.83 -18.82 4.94
C ASN A 37 25.94 -17.79 3.81
N VAL A 38 24.83 -17.41 3.18
CA VAL A 38 24.80 -16.48 2.06
C VAL A 38 24.21 -15.16 2.54
N THR A 39 25.02 -14.11 2.62
CA THR A 39 24.57 -12.78 3.00
C THR A 39 23.57 -12.24 1.98
N PHE A 40 22.37 -11.88 2.43
CA PHE A 40 21.42 -11.09 1.66
C PHE A 40 21.82 -9.61 1.71
N HIS A 41 22.02 -9.11 2.94
CA HIS A 41 22.57 -7.78 3.19
C HIS A 41 23.18 -7.74 4.59
N ASN A 42 24.28 -7.01 4.79
CA ASN A 42 24.96 -6.97 6.10
C ASN A 42 24.06 -6.51 7.26
N LYS A 43 23.04 -5.69 6.95
CA LYS A 43 22.03 -5.23 7.91
C LYS A 43 20.67 -5.92 7.75
N LEU A 44 20.47 -6.89 6.86
CA LEU A 44 19.17 -7.60 6.75
C LEU A 44 19.34 -9.12 6.83
N GLY A 45 20.53 -9.55 7.24
CA GLY A 45 20.89 -10.94 7.43
C GLY A 45 21.19 -11.70 6.13
N THR A 46 20.80 -12.96 6.15
CA THR A 46 21.13 -14.01 5.20
C THR A 46 19.97 -14.25 4.23
N GLN A 47 20.25 -15.00 3.17
CA GLN A 47 19.21 -15.46 2.23
C GLN A 47 18.21 -16.40 2.92
N ALA A 48 18.63 -17.20 3.91
CA ALA A 48 17.72 -18.02 4.69
C ALA A 48 16.74 -17.17 5.52
N GLU A 49 17.24 -16.14 6.22
CA GLU A 49 16.38 -15.23 6.99
C GLU A 49 15.42 -14.44 6.10
N LEU A 50 15.85 -14.04 4.89
CA LEU A 50 14.95 -13.47 3.89
C LEU A 50 13.82 -14.45 3.52
N ILE A 51 14.16 -15.72 3.24
CA ILE A 51 13.19 -16.75 2.88
C ILE A 51 12.19 -17.00 4.02
N ASP A 52 12.64 -16.98 5.27
CA ASP A 52 11.74 -17.14 6.42
C ASP A 52 10.73 -16.00 6.54
N ARG A 53 11.17 -14.74 6.37
CA ARG A 53 10.26 -13.58 6.35
C ARG A 53 9.30 -13.64 5.16
N MET A 54 9.82 -14.01 3.99
CA MET A 54 9.00 -14.22 2.79
C MET A 54 7.93 -15.30 3.02
N ALA A 55 8.25 -16.39 3.72
CA ALA A 55 7.32 -17.48 3.98
C ALA A 55 6.18 -17.04 4.92
N THR A 56 6.50 -16.36 6.02
CA THR A 56 5.51 -15.77 6.92
C THR A 56 4.58 -14.81 6.17
N LEU A 57 5.15 -13.86 5.43
CA LEU A 57 4.36 -12.88 4.71
C LEU A 57 3.56 -13.50 3.55
N SER A 58 4.07 -14.54 2.89
CA SER A 58 3.32 -15.27 1.85
C SER A 58 2.09 -15.97 2.44
N ARG A 59 2.21 -16.55 3.64
CA ARG A 59 1.09 -17.16 4.37
C ARG A 59 -0.01 -16.14 4.68
N GLU A 60 0.40 -14.94 5.11
CA GLU A 60 -0.51 -13.83 5.45
C GLU A 60 -1.20 -13.24 4.21
N LEU A 61 -0.49 -13.14 3.09
CA LEU A 61 -1.03 -12.61 1.84
C LEU A 61 -1.89 -13.63 1.08
N ALA A 62 -1.71 -14.93 1.32
CA ALA A 62 -2.40 -16.00 0.59
C ALA A 62 -3.94 -15.85 0.55
N PRO A 63 -4.65 -15.57 1.66
CA PRO A 63 -6.10 -15.39 1.63
C PRO A 63 -6.56 -14.22 0.75
N LEU A 64 -5.75 -13.17 0.64
CA LEU A 64 -6.08 -11.96 -0.14
C LEU A 64 -6.03 -12.20 -1.65
N VAL A 65 -5.31 -13.24 -2.06
CA VAL A 65 -5.11 -13.60 -3.47
C VAL A 65 -5.79 -14.93 -3.83
N GLY A 66 -6.50 -15.54 -2.88
CA GLY A 66 -7.19 -16.82 -3.06
C GLY A 66 -6.27 -18.04 -3.11
N ALA A 67 -5.07 -17.96 -2.52
CA ALA A 67 -4.14 -19.07 -2.37
C ALA A 67 -4.38 -19.84 -1.06
N ASP A 68 -3.99 -21.11 -1.03
CA ASP A 68 -3.86 -21.85 0.22
C ASP A 68 -2.64 -21.33 1.00
N ALA A 69 -2.82 -21.06 2.29
CA ALA A 69 -1.81 -20.40 3.12
C ALA A 69 -0.60 -21.31 3.39
N ASP A 70 -0.83 -22.60 3.61
CA ASP A 70 0.25 -23.57 3.82
C ASP A 70 1.04 -23.80 2.52
N GLU A 71 0.33 -23.86 1.37
CA GLU A 71 0.97 -23.98 0.06
C GLU A 71 1.80 -22.74 -0.30
N ALA A 72 1.31 -21.53 -0.01
CA ALA A 72 2.05 -20.29 -0.24
C ALA A 72 3.29 -20.18 0.64
N GLU A 73 3.19 -20.56 1.91
CA GLU A 73 4.35 -20.62 2.81
C GLU A 73 5.39 -21.61 2.29
N GLN A 74 4.97 -22.84 1.95
CA GLN A 74 5.87 -23.86 1.41
C GLN A 74 6.52 -23.43 0.09
N ALA A 75 5.77 -22.73 -0.77
CA ALA A 75 6.29 -22.18 -2.00
C ALA A 75 7.41 -21.17 -1.75
N ALA A 76 7.20 -20.21 -0.85
CA ALA A 76 8.22 -19.24 -0.47
C ALA A 76 9.48 -19.91 0.10
N ARG A 77 9.32 -20.92 0.97
CA ARG A 77 10.44 -21.67 1.59
C ARG A 77 11.39 -22.30 0.58
N VAL A 78 10.89 -22.70 -0.59
CA VAL A 78 11.70 -23.34 -1.64
C VAL A 78 11.98 -22.43 -2.83
N ALA A 79 11.38 -21.24 -2.89
CA ALA A 79 11.39 -20.37 -4.08
C ALA A 79 12.79 -19.99 -4.54
N LYS A 80 13.73 -19.86 -3.59
CA LYS A 80 15.13 -19.48 -3.82
C LYS A 80 16.13 -20.60 -3.52
N ALA A 81 15.67 -21.82 -3.27
CA ALA A 81 16.53 -22.93 -2.90
C ALA A 81 17.53 -23.28 -4.01
N ASP A 82 17.18 -23.04 -5.26
CA ASP A 82 18.06 -23.31 -6.41
C ASP A 82 19.31 -22.42 -6.44
N LEU A 83 19.36 -21.31 -5.69
CA LEU A 83 20.57 -20.48 -5.55
C LEU A 83 21.76 -21.27 -4.98
N SER A 84 21.50 -22.36 -4.26
CA SER A 84 22.52 -23.28 -3.73
C SER A 84 22.83 -24.46 -4.67
N SER A 85 22.22 -24.51 -5.86
CA SER A 85 22.43 -25.61 -6.82
C SER A 85 23.69 -25.39 -7.66
N GLU A 86 24.31 -26.48 -8.11
CA GLU A 86 25.49 -26.40 -8.98
C GLU A 86 25.14 -25.83 -10.35
N MET A 87 23.92 -26.12 -10.84
CA MET A 87 23.43 -25.55 -12.11
C MET A 87 23.36 -24.03 -12.04
N VAL A 88 22.79 -23.46 -10.99
CA VAL A 88 22.65 -21.99 -10.87
C VAL A 88 23.99 -21.33 -10.55
N TYR A 89 24.90 -22.03 -9.86
CA TYR A 89 26.26 -21.54 -9.68
C TYR A 89 26.98 -21.36 -11.03
N GLU A 90 26.89 -22.33 -11.94
CA GLU A 90 27.51 -22.26 -13.27
C GLU A 90 26.73 -21.38 -14.26
N PHE A 91 25.39 -21.41 -14.19
CA PHE A 91 24.47 -20.69 -15.08
C PHE A 91 23.48 -19.84 -14.27
N PRO A 92 23.94 -18.71 -13.70
CA PRO A 92 23.11 -17.87 -12.83
C PRO A 92 21.81 -17.43 -13.50
N GLU A 93 21.81 -17.21 -14.82
CA GLU A 93 20.63 -16.79 -15.58
C GLU A 93 19.46 -17.79 -15.57
N LEU A 94 19.70 -19.04 -15.13
CA LEU A 94 18.68 -20.07 -15.06
C LEU A 94 17.98 -20.14 -13.68
N HIS A 95 18.34 -19.27 -12.74
CA HIS A 95 17.68 -19.21 -11.43
C HIS A 95 16.15 -19.02 -11.59
N GLY A 96 15.38 -19.55 -10.64
CA GLY A 96 13.93 -19.62 -10.69
C GLY A 96 13.40 -20.67 -11.66
N LEU A 97 13.86 -20.69 -12.92
CA LEU A 97 13.50 -21.74 -13.88
C LEU A 97 13.98 -23.11 -13.40
N MET A 98 15.25 -23.20 -12.99
CA MET A 98 15.78 -24.43 -12.40
C MET A 98 15.10 -24.76 -11.07
N GLY A 99 14.83 -23.76 -10.22
CA GLY A 99 14.01 -23.92 -9.02
C GLY A 99 12.66 -24.58 -9.28
N SER A 100 11.96 -24.19 -10.35
CA SER A 100 10.70 -24.84 -10.77
C SER A 100 10.88 -26.31 -11.11
N TYR A 101 11.91 -26.64 -11.90
CA TYR A 101 12.19 -28.02 -12.26
C TYR A 101 12.61 -28.87 -11.06
N TYR A 102 13.39 -28.32 -10.14
CA TYR A 102 13.80 -29.00 -8.91
C TYR A 102 12.62 -29.20 -7.96
N ALA A 103 11.74 -28.21 -7.78
CA ALA A 103 10.52 -28.36 -7.00
C ALA A 103 9.64 -29.51 -7.53
N LYS A 104 9.47 -29.61 -8.86
CA LYS A 104 8.75 -30.74 -9.49
C LYS A 104 9.44 -32.07 -9.24
N ALA A 105 10.75 -32.12 -9.38
CA ALA A 105 11.53 -33.34 -9.11
C ALA A 105 11.47 -33.77 -7.64
N ALA A 106 11.34 -32.81 -6.71
CA ALA A 106 11.10 -33.06 -5.28
C ALA A 106 9.66 -33.51 -4.96
N GLY A 107 8.78 -33.62 -5.94
CA GLY A 107 7.38 -34.00 -5.76
C GLY A 107 6.50 -32.88 -5.17
N LYS A 108 6.92 -31.62 -5.28
CA LYS A 108 6.09 -30.47 -4.91
C LYS A 108 4.96 -30.25 -5.94
N SER A 109 3.93 -29.51 -5.54
CA SER A 109 2.81 -29.18 -6.43
C SER A 109 3.26 -28.28 -7.60
N ASP A 110 2.45 -28.25 -8.66
CA ASP A 110 2.69 -27.34 -9.79
C ASP A 110 2.65 -25.87 -9.37
N ALA A 111 1.85 -25.51 -8.36
CA ALA A 111 1.77 -24.15 -7.84
C ALA A 111 3.05 -23.73 -7.11
N ILE A 112 3.59 -24.61 -6.24
CA ILE A 112 4.88 -24.40 -5.57
C ILE A 112 6.01 -24.27 -6.61
N ALA A 113 6.01 -25.16 -7.61
CA ALA A 113 7.02 -25.11 -8.66
C ALA A 113 6.92 -23.86 -9.53
N ALA A 114 5.71 -23.40 -9.86
CA ALA A 114 5.51 -22.16 -10.62
C ALA A 114 6.03 -20.96 -9.82
N ALA A 115 5.70 -20.87 -8.54
CA ALA A 115 6.13 -19.76 -7.68
C ALA A 115 7.66 -19.63 -7.57
N ALA A 116 8.41 -20.74 -7.61
CA ALA A 116 9.88 -20.70 -7.63
C ALA A 116 10.43 -19.90 -8.83
N GLN A 117 9.77 -19.93 -9.97
CA GLN A 117 10.13 -19.11 -11.12
C GLN A 117 9.45 -17.73 -11.09
N ASP A 118 8.15 -17.71 -10.82
CA ASP A 118 7.30 -16.55 -11.01
C ASP A 118 7.52 -15.45 -9.96
N HIS A 119 8.02 -15.77 -8.76
CA HIS A 119 8.16 -14.78 -7.68
C HIS A 119 9.06 -13.59 -8.05
N TYR A 120 10.04 -13.82 -8.93
CA TYR A 120 10.90 -12.77 -9.47
C TYR A 120 10.12 -11.73 -10.30
N ALA A 121 9.03 -12.13 -10.93
CA ALA A 121 8.27 -11.27 -11.83
C ALA A 121 7.33 -10.30 -11.07
N PRO A 122 7.01 -9.13 -11.65
CA PRO A 122 7.66 -8.54 -12.82
C PRO A 122 9.03 -7.91 -12.45
N LEU A 123 10.02 -7.99 -13.34
CA LEU A 123 11.33 -7.35 -13.16
C LEU A 123 11.39 -5.93 -13.77
N GLY A 124 10.45 -5.61 -14.66
CA GLY A 124 10.38 -4.36 -15.41
C GLY A 124 8.96 -3.97 -15.82
N PRO A 125 8.81 -2.84 -16.54
CA PRO A 125 7.50 -2.30 -16.92
C PRO A 125 6.77 -3.14 -17.98
N SER A 126 7.50 -3.88 -18.80
CA SER A 126 6.95 -4.69 -19.91
C SER A 126 6.86 -6.18 -19.60
N ASP A 127 7.31 -6.60 -18.42
CA ASP A 127 7.31 -8.02 -18.06
C ASP A 127 5.91 -8.48 -17.68
N ASP A 128 5.67 -9.78 -17.84
CA ASP A 128 4.43 -10.40 -17.37
C ASP A 128 4.34 -10.31 -15.84
N VAL A 129 3.11 -10.14 -15.34
CA VAL A 129 2.80 -10.15 -13.92
C VAL A 129 2.32 -11.55 -13.54
N PRO A 130 2.77 -12.12 -12.41
CA PRO A 130 2.24 -13.38 -11.94
C PRO A 130 0.73 -13.28 -11.70
N THR A 131 0.00 -14.33 -12.07
CA THR A 131 -1.47 -14.41 -11.92
C THR A 131 -1.93 -15.63 -11.13
N ALA A 132 -1.08 -16.66 -11.01
CA ALA A 132 -1.38 -17.80 -10.16
C ALA A 132 -1.37 -17.37 -8.68
N PRO A 133 -2.40 -17.66 -7.87
CA PRO A 133 -2.51 -17.17 -6.49
C PRO A 133 -1.26 -17.36 -5.63
N VAL A 134 -0.68 -18.56 -5.66
CA VAL A 134 0.55 -18.88 -4.90
C VAL A 134 1.74 -18.05 -5.41
N SER A 135 1.94 -17.96 -6.72
CA SER A 135 2.99 -17.11 -7.31
C SER A 135 2.83 -15.63 -6.94
N VAL A 136 1.59 -15.12 -6.95
CA VAL A 136 1.26 -13.74 -6.56
C VAL A 136 1.63 -13.48 -5.10
N ALA A 137 1.24 -14.36 -4.18
CA ALA A 137 1.55 -14.22 -2.76
C ALA A 137 3.07 -14.15 -2.52
N VAL A 138 3.83 -15.08 -3.10
CA VAL A 138 5.30 -15.13 -2.94
C VAL A 138 5.99 -13.94 -3.61
N ALA A 139 5.51 -13.53 -4.80
CA ALA A 139 6.06 -12.37 -5.53
C ALA A 139 5.84 -11.04 -4.79
N LEU A 140 4.68 -10.88 -4.14
CA LEU A 140 4.39 -9.74 -3.28
C LEU A 140 5.26 -9.80 -2.03
N ALA A 141 5.31 -10.94 -1.34
CA ALA A 141 6.06 -11.10 -0.11
C ALA A 141 7.54 -10.72 -0.28
N GLU A 142 8.20 -11.19 -1.34
CA GLU A 142 9.60 -10.81 -1.63
C GLU A 142 9.78 -9.30 -1.81
N LYS A 143 8.92 -8.68 -2.61
CA LYS A 143 9.07 -7.25 -2.95
C LYS A 143 8.72 -6.37 -1.77
N ILE A 144 7.73 -6.75 -0.97
CA ILE A 144 7.33 -6.06 0.26
C ILE A 144 8.43 -6.21 1.30
N ASP A 145 8.96 -7.41 1.54
CA ASP A 145 10.07 -7.62 2.49
C ASP A 145 11.28 -6.77 2.09
N LYS A 146 11.64 -6.78 0.81
CA LYS A 146 12.73 -5.97 0.30
C LYS A 146 12.48 -4.48 0.52
N LEU A 147 11.31 -3.95 0.17
CA LEU A 147 11.01 -2.54 0.38
C LEU A 147 11.03 -2.19 1.87
N ALA A 148 10.33 -2.96 2.70
CA ALA A 148 10.27 -2.77 4.14
C ALA A 148 11.65 -2.82 4.80
N GLY A 149 12.46 -3.85 4.48
CA GLY A 149 13.80 -4.02 5.02
C GLY A 149 14.73 -2.87 4.65
N PHE A 150 14.81 -2.47 3.37
CA PHE A 150 15.67 -1.36 2.96
C PHE A 150 15.22 0.00 3.52
N TRP A 151 13.92 0.18 3.76
CA TRP A 151 13.40 1.35 4.47
C TRP A 151 13.74 1.32 5.96
N ALA A 152 13.68 0.14 6.59
CA ALA A 152 13.99 -0.06 8.00
C ALA A 152 15.48 0.16 8.34
N ILE A 153 16.39 0.08 7.36
CA ILE A 153 17.83 0.34 7.55
C ILE A 153 18.29 1.67 6.94
N ASP A 154 17.33 2.50 6.49
CA ASP A 154 17.53 3.79 5.80
C ASP A 154 18.44 3.73 4.55
N GLU A 155 18.38 2.63 3.80
CA GLU A 155 19.13 2.44 2.54
C GLU A 155 18.23 2.62 1.31
N LYS A 156 17.63 3.80 1.23
CA LYS A 156 16.62 4.19 0.23
C LYS A 156 17.27 4.68 -1.07
N PRO A 157 16.56 4.68 -2.22
CA PRO A 157 17.06 5.26 -3.46
C PRO A 157 17.27 6.78 -3.33
N THR A 158 18.37 7.31 -3.87
CA THR A 158 18.69 8.75 -3.82
C THR A 158 18.96 9.31 -5.21
N GLY A 159 18.30 10.42 -5.57
CA GLY A 159 18.48 11.04 -6.89
C GLY A 159 18.31 10.03 -8.02
N SER A 160 19.34 9.85 -8.87
CA SER A 160 19.34 8.82 -9.93
C SER A 160 19.78 7.43 -9.46
N LYS A 161 20.39 7.29 -8.28
CA LYS A 161 20.93 6.01 -7.78
C LYS A 161 19.83 5.14 -7.17
N ASP A 162 19.82 3.87 -7.56
CA ASP A 162 18.98 2.82 -6.99
C ASP A 162 19.78 1.50 -6.99
N PRO A 163 20.77 1.36 -6.09
CA PRO A 163 21.70 0.23 -6.10
C PRO A 163 21.02 -1.12 -5.87
N PHE A 164 19.89 -1.12 -5.15
CA PHE A 164 19.16 -2.34 -4.79
C PHE A 164 17.90 -2.56 -5.63
N ALA A 165 17.66 -1.75 -6.66
CA ALA A 165 16.49 -1.85 -7.54
C ALA A 165 15.13 -1.71 -6.82
N LEU A 166 15.05 -0.86 -5.80
CA LEU A 166 13.84 -0.62 -5.00
C LEU A 166 12.74 0.07 -5.82
N ARG A 167 13.10 0.88 -6.83
CA ARG A 167 12.09 1.44 -7.76
C ARG A 167 11.43 0.35 -8.60
N ARG A 168 12.19 -0.68 -8.99
CA ARG A 168 11.65 -1.83 -9.72
C ARG A 168 10.80 -2.71 -8.81
N ALA A 169 11.23 -2.94 -7.57
CA ALA A 169 10.42 -3.66 -6.58
C ALA A 169 9.09 -2.95 -6.31
N ALA A 170 9.10 -1.63 -6.08
CA ALA A 170 7.89 -0.83 -5.87
C ALA A 170 6.96 -0.83 -7.08
N LEU A 171 7.50 -0.69 -8.30
CA LEU A 171 6.70 -0.86 -9.51
C LEU A 171 6.08 -2.27 -9.59
N GLY A 172 6.84 -3.30 -9.21
CA GLY A 172 6.35 -4.67 -9.17
C GLY A 172 5.20 -4.87 -8.18
N VAL A 173 5.28 -4.30 -6.98
CA VAL A 173 4.16 -4.31 -6.00
C VAL A 173 2.93 -3.63 -6.60
N ILE A 174 3.08 -2.42 -7.16
CA ILE A 174 1.97 -1.70 -7.80
C ILE A 174 1.32 -2.54 -8.89
N ARG A 175 2.12 -3.10 -9.80
CA ARG A 175 1.61 -3.90 -10.91
C ARG A 175 0.92 -5.17 -10.45
N ILE A 176 1.50 -5.90 -9.50
CA ILE A 176 0.89 -7.12 -8.98
C ILE A 176 -0.46 -6.81 -8.32
N LEU A 177 -0.54 -5.78 -7.48
CA LEU A 177 -1.79 -5.37 -6.84
C LEU A 177 -2.85 -4.95 -7.87
N VAL A 178 -2.49 -4.04 -8.77
CA VAL A 178 -3.42 -3.43 -9.73
C VAL A 178 -3.89 -4.42 -10.80
N GLU A 179 -2.98 -5.19 -11.39
CA GLU A 179 -3.30 -6.10 -12.51
C GLU A 179 -4.05 -7.35 -12.02
N ASN A 180 -3.84 -7.78 -10.77
CA ASN A 180 -4.64 -8.84 -10.15
C ASN A 180 -5.88 -8.32 -9.39
N GLY A 181 -6.07 -7.00 -9.31
CA GLY A 181 -7.23 -6.40 -8.65
C GLY A 181 -7.26 -6.59 -7.11
N ILE A 182 -6.10 -6.75 -6.49
CA ILE A 182 -5.94 -7.00 -5.05
C ILE A 182 -6.13 -5.69 -4.28
N GLN A 183 -7.09 -5.67 -3.35
CA GLN A 183 -7.39 -4.51 -2.51
C GLN A 183 -6.87 -4.76 -1.10
N ILE A 184 -5.97 -3.89 -0.65
CA ILE A 184 -5.25 -4.04 0.61
C ILE A 184 -4.73 -2.68 1.08
N SER A 185 -4.73 -2.43 2.39
CA SER A 185 -3.98 -1.30 2.94
C SER A 185 -2.49 -1.60 2.80
N SER A 186 -1.82 -0.87 1.91
CA SER A 186 -0.39 -1.04 1.74
C SER A 186 0.38 -0.57 2.98
N GLN A 187 -0.14 0.42 3.71
CA GLN A 187 0.47 0.87 4.96
C GLN A 187 0.51 -0.25 6.01
N ASP A 188 -0.60 -0.95 6.24
CA ASP A 188 -0.66 -2.04 7.22
C ASP A 188 0.35 -3.16 6.91
N VAL A 189 0.44 -3.52 5.63
CA VAL A 189 1.33 -4.60 5.17
C VAL A 189 2.79 -4.19 5.26
N PHE A 190 3.12 -2.94 4.98
CA PHE A 190 4.49 -2.45 5.20
C PHE A 190 4.82 -2.36 6.68
N VAL A 191 3.88 -1.95 7.54
CA VAL A 191 4.09 -1.95 8.98
C VAL A 191 4.45 -3.34 9.48
N GLU A 192 3.73 -4.37 9.04
CA GLU A 192 4.02 -5.78 9.36
C GLU A 192 5.39 -6.23 8.79
N GLY A 193 5.66 -5.93 7.52
CA GLY A 193 6.96 -6.23 6.90
C GLY A 193 8.13 -5.53 7.60
N ILE A 194 7.96 -4.27 8.01
CA ILE A 194 8.97 -3.49 8.75
C ILE A 194 9.19 -4.13 10.12
N ALA A 195 8.11 -4.47 10.84
CA ALA A 195 8.21 -5.14 12.14
C ALA A 195 8.98 -6.47 12.00
N ASN A 196 8.64 -7.30 11.02
CA ASN A 196 9.35 -8.56 10.75
C ASN A 196 10.85 -8.36 10.44
N ASN A 197 11.23 -7.30 9.72
CA ASN A 197 12.64 -6.98 9.45
C ASN A 197 13.37 -6.46 10.69
N LEU A 198 12.72 -5.61 11.47
CA LEU A 198 13.27 -5.10 12.73
C LEU A 198 13.49 -6.24 13.74
N MET A 199 12.64 -7.27 13.76
CA MET A 199 12.80 -8.43 14.63
C MET A 199 14.07 -9.25 14.35
N ILE A 200 14.67 -9.21 13.14
CA ILE A 200 15.97 -9.86 12.88
C ILE A 200 17.08 -9.20 13.71
N HIS A 201 16.94 -7.90 13.95
CA HIS A 201 17.86 -7.14 14.77
C HIS A 201 17.57 -7.29 16.26
N ALA A 202 16.40 -7.83 16.65
CA ALA A 202 16.09 -8.08 18.04
C ALA A 202 16.91 -9.28 18.55
N ASP A 203 18.11 -8.98 19.06
CA ASP A 203 18.91 -9.91 19.85
C ASP A 203 19.08 -9.36 21.29
N ALA A 204 19.80 -10.10 22.15
CA ALA A 204 20.04 -9.70 23.54
C ALA A 204 20.86 -8.39 23.70
N LYS A 205 21.22 -7.70 22.61
CA LYS A 205 22.07 -6.49 22.57
C LYS A 205 21.46 -5.32 21.79
N HIS A 206 20.30 -5.48 21.16
CA HIS A 206 19.67 -4.41 20.37
C HIS A 206 18.22 -4.21 20.80
N LEU A 207 17.90 -2.97 21.17
CA LEU A 207 16.63 -2.56 21.77
C LEU A 207 15.54 -2.35 20.69
N LEU A 208 14.33 -2.86 20.94
CA LEU A 208 13.13 -2.50 20.18
C LEU A 208 12.06 -2.02 21.17
N TYR A 209 11.93 -0.70 21.31
CA TYR A 209 10.87 -0.11 22.11
C TYR A 209 9.58 -0.11 21.29
N MET A 210 8.45 -0.60 21.83
CA MET A 210 7.17 -0.71 21.12
C MET A 210 6.07 0.05 21.86
N ASP A 211 5.59 1.14 21.26
CA ASP A 211 4.40 1.88 21.69
C ASP A 211 3.16 1.30 20.99
N PHE A 212 2.02 1.23 21.66
CA PHE A 212 0.76 0.83 21.01
C PHE A 212 -0.40 1.72 21.41
N TYR A 213 -1.31 1.93 20.46
CA TYR A 213 -2.49 2.78 20.63
C TYR A 213 -3.77 1.98 20.42
N GLU A 214 -4.82 2.41 21.11
CA GLU A 214 -6.17 1.92 20.88
C GLU A 214 -6.78 2.65 19.67
N VAL A 215 -7.16 1.86 18.68
CA VAL A 215 -7.90 2.30 17.51
C VAL A 215 -9.37 2.10 17.81
N ASP A 216 -10.21 3.05 17.45
CA ASP A 216 -11.66 2.93 17.60
C ASP A 216 -12.21 1.90 16.61
N ASP A 217 -12.84 0.84 17.12
CA ASP A 217 -13.33 -0.33 16.35
C ASP A 217 -14.37 0.02 15.26
N GLN A 218 -15.01 1.19 15.33
CA GLN A 218 -16.06 1.60 14.39
C GLN A 218 -15.54 2.49 13.27
N THR A 219 -14.49 3.26 13.55
CA THR A 219 -13.97 4.29 12.63
C THR A 219 -12.60 3.95 12.08
N GLY A 220 -11.86 3.02 12.69
CA GLY A 220 -10.47 2.73 12.35
C GLY A 220 -9.52 3.90 12.64
N LYS A 221 -9.98 4.93 13.36
CA LYS A 221 -9.20 6.12 13.71
C LYS A 221 -8.62 5.99 15.11
N LEU A 222 -7.49 6.66 15.34
CA LEU A 222 -6.95 6.86 16.69
C LEU A 222 -7.98 7.64 17.51
N SER A 223 -8.23 7.21 18.76
CA SER A 223 -9.03 8.00 19.70
C SER A 223 -8.44 9.40 19.85
N GLU A 224 -9.26 10.42 20.15
CA GLU A 224 -8.79 11.83 20.27
C GLU A 224 -7.66 11.99 21.31
N GLU A 225 -7.68 11.14 22.34
CA GLU A 225 -6.63 11.01 23.38
C GLU A 225 -5.34 10.40 22.82
N SER A 226 -5.46 9.33 22.02
CA SER A 226 -4.31 8.72 21.32
C SER A 226 -3.77 9.60 20.19
N TRP A 227 -4.64 10.38 19.54
CA TRP A 227 -4.28 11.36 18.51
C TRP A 227 -3.55 12.56 19.12
N SER A 228 -4.00 13.04 20.28
CA SER A 228 -3.32 14.12 21.02
C SER A 228 -1.94 13.67 21.53
N ALA A 229 -1.81 12.43 22.02
CA ALA A 229 -0.51 11.84 22.36
C ALA A 229 0.37 11.59 21.12
N PHE A 230 -0.24 11.26 19.98
CA PHE A 230 0.44 11.10 18.69
C PHE A 230 0.99 12.44 18.15
N GLU A 231 0.21 13.52 18.20
CA GLU A 231 0.58 14.87 17.76
C GLU A 231 1.53 15.60 18.72
N ALA A 232 1.45 15.33 20.03
CA ALA A 232 2.18 16.07 21.06
C ALA A 232 3.71 15.95 20.96
N LYS A 233 4.26 15.00 20.19
CA LYS A 233 5.71 14.75 20.10
C LYS A 233 6.40 14.75 21.48
N GLU A 234 5.70 14.32 22.53
CA GLU A 234 6.36 14.02 23.80
C GLU A 234 7.16 12.74 23.56
N LEU A 235 8.34 12.96 22.98
CA LEU A 235 9.43 12.03 23.07
C LEU A 235 9.68 11.89 24.56
N GLU A 236 9.52 10.67 25.10
CA GLU A 236 10.16 10.39 26.37
C GLU A 236 11.66 10.61 26.18
N PHE A 237 12.36 11.15 27.16
CA PHE A 237 13.78 11.43 27.04
C PHE A 237 14.55 10.50 27.97
N ASP A 238 15.64 9.92 27.46
CA ASP A 238 16.57 9.14 28.27
C ASP A 238 17.10 10.06 29.36
N ALA A 239 16.85 9.70 30.62
CA ALA A 239 17.19 10.53 31.77
C ALA A 239 18.71 10.71 31.96
N THR A 240 19.53 9.92 31.27
CA THR A 240 20.99 9.86 31.35
C THR A 240 21.64 10.63 30.20
N THR A 241 21.16 10.45 28.98
CA THR A 241 21.73 11.09 27.78
C THR A 241 21.00 12.38 27.39
N GLY A 242 19.76 12.56 27.87
CA GLY A 242 18.88 13.67 27.48
C GLY A 242 18.39 13.56 26.04
N GLU A 243 18.61 12.42 25.40
CA GLU A 243 18.17 12.16 24.03
C GLU A 243 16.75 11.59 24.00
N PRO A 244 15.96 11.89 22.96
CA PRO A 244 14.62 11.33 22.81
C PRO A 244 14.67 9.80 22.65
N ILE A 245 13.87 9.10 23.46
CA ILE A 245 13.67 7.65 23.46
C ILE A 245 12.86 7.27 22.21
N PRO A 246 13.35 6.31 21.39
CA PRO A 246 12.64 5.80 20.21
C PRO A 246 11.40 4.99 20.59
N SER A 247 10.38 4.94 19.73
CA SER A 247 9.26 4.01 19.91
C SER A 247 8.69 3.44 18.61
N LEU A 248 8.33 2.15 18.60
CA LEU A 248 7.68 1.45 17.49
C LEU A 248 6.17 1.49 17.72
N ARG A 249 5.48 2.38 17.01
CA ARG A 249 4.04 2.59 17.16
C ARG A 249 3.23 1.60 16.32
N LEU A 250 2.52 0.66 16.93
CA LEU A 250 1.68 -0.34 16.24
C LEU A 250 0.22 -0.32 16.70
N PRO A 251 -0.76 -0.59 15.81
CA PRO A 251 -2.11 -0.96 16.23
C PRO A 251 -2.08 -2.22 17.11
N ARG A 252 -2.88 -2.24 18.18
CA ARG A 252 -2.96 -3.36 19.15
C ARG A 252 -3.19 -4.72 18.48
N GLU A 253 -3.97 -4.77 17.41
CA GLU A 253 -4.25 -6.02 16.67
C GLU A 253 -3.02 -6.56 15.93
N HIS A 254 -2.22 -5.68 15.32
CA HIS A 254 -0.97 -6.06 14.65
C HIS A 254 0.06 -6.57 15.65
N LEU A 255 0.16 -5.92 16.82
CA LEU A 255 0.96 -6.43 17.92
C LEU A 255 0.50 -7.83 18.34
N GLN A 256 -0.80 -8.04 18.55
CA GLN A 256 -1.32 -9.36 18.95
C GLN A 256 -1.07 -10.47 17.93
N LYS A 257 -1.06 -10.16 16.63
CA LYS A 257 -0.67 -11.12 15.58
C LYS A 257 0.81 -11.44 15.67
N LEU A 258 1.66 -10.41 15.76
CA LEU A 258 3.12 -10.55 15.91
C LEU A 258 3.50 -11.34 17.17
N LEU A 259 2.78 -11.14 18.28
CA LEU A 259 2.95 -11.85 19.55
C LEU A 259 2.51 -13.33 19.51
N LYS A 260 1.68 -13.72 18.53
CA LYS A 260 1.13 -15.10 18.41
C LYS A 260 1.91 -15.99 17.45
N THR A 261 2.89 -15.45 16.72
CA THR A 261 3.70 -16.22 15.77
C THR A 261 4.64 -17.16 16.54
N GLU A 262 4.37 -18.47 16.53
CA GLU A 262 5.10 -19.51 17.29
C GLU A 262 6.60 -19.61 16.96
N HIS A 263 7.07 -18.93 15.91
CA HIS A 263 8.48 -18.92 15.47
C HIS A 263 9.38 -17.94 16.22
N LEU A 264 8.80 -17.08 17.08
CA LEU A 264 9.55 -16.14 17.89
C LEU A 264 9.75 -16.74 19.28
N ALA A 265 10.90 -17.37 19.53
CA ALA A 265 11.27 -17.86 20.86
C ALA A 265 11.65 -16.66 21.74
N TRP A 266 10.70 -16.13 22.51
CA TRP A 266 10.94 -15.06 23.46
C TRP A 266 11.97 -15.53 24.51
N SER A 267 12.98 -14.69 24.79
CA SER A 267 13.71 -14.81 26.04
C SER A 267 12.75 -14.51 27.19
N LYS A 268 12.99 -15.14 28.35
CA LYS A 268 12.06 -15.27 29.47
C LYS A 268 11.64 -13.98 30.19
N ASP A 269 12.05 -12.81 29.72
CA ASP A 269 11.97 -11.57 30.48
C ASP A 269 11.19 -10.51 29.72
N VAL A 270 9.89 -10.77 29.53
CA VAL A 270 8.93 -9.78 29.06
C VAL A 270 7.91 -9.54 30.15
N GLU A 271 8.05 -8.38 30.79
CA GLU A 271 7.12 -7.90 31.79
C GLU A 271 6.29 -6.77 31.19
N PHE A 272 4.97 -6.93 31.22
CA PHE A 272 4.03 -5.87 30.93
C PHE A 272 4.09 -4.84 32.05
N GLU A 273 4.07 -3.54 31.72
CA GLU A 273 3.84 -2.52 32.74
C GLU A 273 2.46 -2.69 33.38
N ALA A 274 2.31 -2.19 34.61
CA ALA A 274 1.10 -2.35 35.42
C ALA A 274 -0.18 -1.74 34.78
N ASP A 275 -0.03 -0.94 33.73
CA ASP A 275 -1.11 -0.32 32.97
C ASP A 275 -1.59 -1.15 31.76
N GLY A 276 -0.84 -2.18 31.36
CA GLY A 276 -1.13 -3.03 30.19
C GLY A 276 -0.98 -2.33 28.83
N LYS A 277 -0.36 -1.14 28.78
CA LYS A 277 -0.22 -0.28 27.59
C LYS A 277 1.22 -0.14 27.08
N HIS A 278 2.21 -0.61 27.82
CA HIS A 278 3.63 -0.52 27.45
C HIS A 278 4.34 -1.88 27.62
N LEU A 279 5.29 -2.17 26.74
CA LEU A 279 6.12 -3.38 26.73
C LEU A 279 7.59 -2.95 26.88
N ASN A 280 8.21 -3.27 28.01
CA ASN A 280 9.64 -2.98 28.23
C ASN A 280 10.48 -4.25 28.04
N THR A 281 11.52 -4.15 27.22
CA THR A 281 12.65 -5.09 27.22
C THR A 281 13.94 -4.30 27.44
N TYR A 282 14.64 -4.55 28.55
CA TYR A 282 15.88 -3.87 28.92
C TYR A 282 17.14 -4.53 28.30
N VAL A 283 18.11 -3.74 27.83
CA VAL A 283 19.53 -3.60 28.29
C VAL A 283 20.43 -2.94 27.21
N GLU A 284 21.38 -2.11 27.68
CA GLU A 284 22.34 -1.17 27.06
C GLU A 284 23.23 -1.65 25.88
N ASP A 285 23.19 -0.94 24.74
CA ASP A 285 24.31 -0.19 24.08
C ASP A 285 23.83 0.42 22.73
N GLU A 286 24.53 1.44 22.24
CA GLU A 286 24.04 2.48 21.31
C GLU A 286 23.66 2.08 19.84
N ASN A 287 22.59 2.75 19.36
CA ASN A 287 22.26 3.18 17.98
C ASN A 287 21.55 2.23 16.98
N LEU A 288 20.20 2.17 17.08
CA LEU A 288 19.30 2.15 15.92
C LEU A 288 17.90 2.69 16.31
N ILE A 289 17.38 3.72 15.63
CA ILE A 289 16.14 4.45 16.01
C ILE A 289 15.14 4.47 14.84
N PHE A 290 14.02 3.74 14.92
CA PHE A 290 12.98 3.72 13.88
C PHE A 290 11.54 3.64 14.45
N THR A 291 10.64 4.51 13.94
CA THR A 291 9.18 4.40 14.13
C THR A 291 8.58 3.70 12.90
N ALA A 292 8.06 2.47 13.02
CA ALA A 292 7.52 1.73 11.85
C ALA A 292 6.42 2.50 11.10
N THR A 293 5.57 3.25 11.81
CA THR A 293 4.53 4.07 11.17
C THR A 293 5.12 5.16 10.26
N ASN A 294 6.15 5.87 10.70
CA ASN A 294 6.80 6.92 9.90
C ASN A 294 7.51 6.33 8.68
N VAL A 295 8.14 5.16 8.86
CA VAL A 295 8.79 4.43 7.79
C VAL A 295 7.76 3.94 6.76
N ALA A 296 6.60 3.43 7.20
CA ALA A 296 5.52 3.00 6.33
C ALA A 296 4.88 4.17 5.56
N VAL A 297 4.69 5.33 6.19
CA VAL A 297 4.20 6.55 5.52
C VAL A 297 5.19 7.05 4.47
N ASP A 298 6.48 7.05 4.77
CA ASP A 298 7.53 7.42 3.81
C ASP A 298 7.59 6.42 2.63
N LEU A 299 7.46 5.12 2.90
CA LEU A 299 7.40 4.08 1.86
C LEU A 299 6.12 4.19 1.01
N LEU A 300 4.98 4.51 1.63
CA LEU A 300 3.73 4.77 0.91
C LEU A 300 3.87 5.98 -0.03
N SER A 301 4.46 7.08 0.46
CA SER A 301 4.78 8.24 -0.36
C SER A 301 5.68 7.88 -1.56
N PHE A 302 6.70 7.03 -1.33
CA PHE A 302 7.53 6.52 -2.41
C PHE A 302 6.76 5.67 -3.44
N LEU A 303 5.80 4.85 -2.98
CA LEU A 303 4.92 4.10 -3.87
C LEU A 303 3.97 5.02 -4.63
N HIS A 304 3.43 6.06 -4.01
CA HIS A 304 2.66 7.10 -4.70
C HIS A 304 3.47 7.75 -5.82
N ASP A 305 4.74 8.06 -5.58
CA ASP A 305 5.64 8.59 -6.62
C ASP A 305 5.86 7.59 -7.77
N ARG A 306 5.96 6.29 -7.47
CA ARG A 306 6.05 5.26 -8.52
C ARG A 306 4.73 5.08 -9.26
N LEU A 307 3.62 5.14 -8.54
CA LEU A 307 2.27 5.03 -9.08
C LEU A 307 1.95 6.19 -10.02
N LYS A 308 2.41 7.40 -9.69
CA LYS A 308 2.32 8.57 -10.58
C LYS A 308 2.99 8.32 -11.92
N VAL A 309 4.17 7.70 -11.94
CA VAL A 309 4.86 7.35 -13.20
C VAL A 309 4.06 6.28 -13.96
N TYR A 310 3.66 5.20 -13.28
CA TYR A 310 2.86 4.13 -13.86
C TYR A 310 1.56 4.63 -14.51
N LEU A 311 0.81 5.51 -13.84
CA LEU A 311 -0.43 6.08 -14.36
C LEU A 311 -0.21 7.11 -15.48
N LYS A 312 0.87 7.89 -15.43
CA LYS A 312 1.26 8.80 -16.52
C LYS A 312 1.57 8.03 -17.80
N ASP A 313 2.28 6.91 -17.69
CA ASP A 313 2.57 6.04 -18.83
C ASP A 313 1.29 5.42 -19.44
N GLN A 314 0.21 5.34 -18.66
CA GLN A 314 -1.14 4.94 -19.11
C GLN A 314 -1.99 6.12 -19.61
N GLY A 315 -1.43 7.32 -19.70
CA GLY A 315 -2.12 8.50 -20.22
C GLY A 315 -3.00 9.25 -19.21
N VAL A 316 -2.88 8.96 -17.91
CA VAL A 316 -3.60 9.72 -16.88
C VAL A 316 -2.82 11.01 -16.57
N ARG A 317 -3.52 12.16 -16.52
CA ARG A 317 -2.90 13.46 -16.22
C ARG A 317 -2.40 13.52 -14.78
N HIS A 318 -1.33 14.28 -14.54
CA HIS A 318 -0.68 14.36 -13.24
C HIS A 318 -1.58 14.90 -12.12
N ASP A 319 -2.40 15.91 -12.44
CA ASP A 319 -3.31 16.58 -11.55
C ASP A 319 -4.50 15.69 -11.13
N ILE A 320 -5.00 14.84 -12.04
CA ILE A 320 -5.96 13.77 -11.71
C ILE A 320 -5.39 12.81 -10.67
N ILE A 321 -4.11 12.42 -10.84
CA ILE A 321 -3.45 11.48 -9.93
C ILE A 321 -3.28 12.14 -8.55
N ASP A 322 -2.79 13.39 -8.51
CA ASP A 322 -2.62 14.13 -7.26
C ASP A 322 -3.96 14.39 -6.54
N ALA A 323 -5.03 14.66 -7.30
CA ALA A 323 -6.40 14.79 -6.76
C ALA A 323 -6.90 13.49 -6.11
N CYS A 324 -6.54 12.32 -6.65
CA CYS A 324 -6.93 11.03 -6.09
C CYS A 324 -6.07 10.62 -4.89
N ILE A 325 -4.77 10.92 -4.91
CA ILE A 325 -3.85 10.66 -3.78
C ILE A 325 -4.23 11.51 -2.55
N ALA A 326 -4.72 12.72 -2.76
CA ALA A 326 -5.12 13.62 -1.67
C ALA A 326 -6.35 13.15 -0.87
N MET A 327 -7.06 12.15 -1.37
CA MET A 327 -8.24 11.58 -0.70
C MET A 327 -7.84 10.59 0.39
N ASP A 328 -8.74 10.41 1.35
CA ASP A 328 -8.66 9.30 2.29
C ASP A 328 -8.68 7.93 1.57
N GLY A 329 -8.08 6.94 2.21
CA GLY A 329 -7.91 5.58 1.67
C GLY A 329 -6.94 5.51 0.48
N ASN A 330 -5.97 6.42 0.42
CA ASN A 330 -4.93 6.45 -0.63
C ASN A 330 -3.86 5.36 -0.48
N ASP A 331 -3.94 4.55 0.57
CA ASP A 331 -3.09 3.42 0.88
C ASP A 331 -3.55 2.12 0.19
N ASP A 332 -4.77 2.05 -0.35
CA ASP A 332 -5.19 1.03 -1.32
C ASP A 332 -4.88 1.48 -2.75
N LEU A 333 -3.72 1.05 -3.26
CA LEU A 333 -3.23 1.43 -4.59
C LEU A 333 -4.16 0.95 -5.72
N THR A 334 -4.83 -0.19 -5.56
CA THR A 334 -5.76 -0.72 -6.55
C THR A 334 -7.02 0.14 -6.63
N LEU A 335 -7.57 0.51 -5.47
CA LEU A 335 -8.71 1.41 -5.39
C LEU A 335 -8.37 2.79 -5.95
N LEU A 336 -7.19 3.31 -5.61
CA LEU A 336 -6.69 4.58 -6.12
C LEU A 336 -6.61 4.57 -7.65
N VAL A 337 -6.06 3.51 -8.25
CA VAL A 337 -5.99 3.37 -9.71
C VAL A 337 -7.39 3.31 -10.34
N LYS A 338 -8.33 2.55 -9.75
CA LYS A 338 -9.72 2.49 -10.24
C LYS A 338 -10.36 3.89 -10.23
N ARG A 339 -10.18 4.63 -9.14
CA ARG A 339 -10.68 6.01 -8.97
C ARG A 339 -10.05 6.97 -9.99
N ALA A 340 -8.73 6.97 -10.12
CA ALA A 340 -7.99 7.83 -11.04
C ALA A 340 -8.36 7.58 -12.51
N LYS A 341 -8.52 6.32 -12.92
CA LYS A 341 -8.97 5.96 -14.27
C LYS A 341 -10.40 6.42 -14.52
N ALA A 342 -11.32 6.19 -13.59
CA ALA A 342 -12.70 6.64 -13.72
C ALA A 342 -12.80 8.17 -13.83
N LEU A 343 -12.06 8.91 -13.00
CA LEU A 343 -11.97 10.36 -13.10
C LEU A 343 -11.38 10.79 -14.45
N SER A 344 -10.30 10.15 -14.89
CA SER A 344 -9.66 10.46 -16.17
C SER A 344 -10.58 10.24 -17.36
N GLU A 345 -11.41 9.20 -17.38
CA GLU A 345 -12.39 8.97 -18.46
C GLU A 345 -13.51 10.01 -18.42
N THR A 346 -13.95 10.38 -17.22
CA THR A 346 -15.01 11.40 -17.05
C THR A 346 -14.56 12.75 -17.57
N LEU A 347 -13.33 13.17 -17.26
CA LEU A 347 -12.77 14.45 -17.70
C LEU A 347 -12.36 14.49 -19.18
N LYS A 348 -12.45 13.37 -19.91
CA LYS A 348 -12.36 13.37 -21.38
C LYS A 348 -13.69 13.76 -22.04
N THR A 349 -14.78 13.82 -21.29
CA THR A 349 -16.11 14.21 -21.79
C THR A 349 -16.34 15.70 -21.60
N ASP A 350 -17.07 16.31 -22.53
CA ASP A 350 -17.49 17.72 -22.42
C ASP A 350 -18.24 17.97 -21.10
N ASP A 351 -19.05 17.01 -20.65
CA ASP A 351 -19.82 17.16 -19.41
C ASP A 351 -18.92 17.16 -18.17
N GLY A 352 -17.90 16.29 -18.13
CA GLY A 352 -16.93 16.23 -17.05
C GLY A 352 -16.05 17.48 -16.95
N GLU A 353 -15.56 18.00 -18.09
CA GLU A 353 -14.76 19.22 -18.11
C GLU A 353 -15.55 20.44 -17.60
N ASN A 354 -16.80 20.59 -18.06
CA ASN A 354 -17.66 21.71 -17.65
C ASN A 354 -18.13 21.56 -16.19
N LEU A 355 -18.35 20.34 -15.69
CA LEU A 355 -18.63 20.09 -14.28
C LEU A 355 -17.52 20.64 -13.37
N ILE A 356 -16.25 20.46 -13.74
CA ILE A 356 -15.12 21.02 -12.96
C ILE A 356 -15.20 22.54 -12.89
N GLN A 357 -15.58 23.21 -13.96
CA GLN A 357 -15.72 24.67 -13.97
C GLN A 357 -16.86 25.11 -13.06
N GLY A 358 -18.00 24.42 -13.11
CA GLY A 358 -19.13 24.62 -12.20
C GLY A 358 -18.74 24.43 -10.73
N PHE A 359 -18.01 23.35 -10.43
CA PHE A 359 -17.46 23.09 -9.10
C PHE A 359 -16.50 24.20 -8.64
N LYS A 360 -15.52 24.58 -9.46
CA LYS A 360 -14.54 25.63 -9.10
C LYS A 360 -15.23 26.96 -8.82
N ARG A 361 -16.24 27.31 -9.61
CA ARG A 361 -17.06 28.51 -9.38
C ARG A 361 -17.79 28.42 -8.04
N ALA A 362 -18.46 27.31 -7.76
CA ALA A 362 -19.14 27.07 -6.48
C ALA A 362 -18.17 27.16 -5.29
N ASN A 363 -17.04 26.46 -5.37
CA ASN A 363 -16.00 26.43 -4.33
C ASN A 363 -15.43 27.84 -4.07
N ASN A 364 -15.09 28.59 -5.12
CA ASN A 364 -14.51 29.93 -4.97
C ASN A 364 -15.48 30.92 -4.33
N ILE A 365 -16.74 30.94 -4.76
CA ILE A 365 -17.77 31.82 -4.17
C ILE A 365 -17.99 31.45 -2.71
N LEU A 366 -18.05 30.16 -2.41
CA LEU A 366 -18.26 29.66 -1.06
C LEU A 366 -17.08 30.00 -0.14
N SER A 367 -15.85 29.71 -0.53
CA SER A 367 -14.65 30.03 0.26
C SER A 367 -14.51 31.54 0.50
N GLN A 368 -14.85 32.38 -0.48
CA GLN A 368 -14.85 33.84 -0.29
C GLN A 368 -15.90 34.28 0.74
N ALA A 369 -17.10 33.70 0.68
CA ALA A 369 -18.16 34.00 1.64
C ALA A 369 -17.81 33.51 3.05
N GLU A 370 -17.27 32.30 3.19
CA GLU A 370 -16.84 31.73 4.47
C GLU A 370 -15.72 32.57 5.10
N GLY A 371 -14.73 32.98 4.30
CA GLY A 371 -13.66 33.85 4.76
C GLY A 371 -14.12 35.27 5.16
N ALA A 372 -15.07 35.84 4.41
CA ALA A 372 -15.62 37.17 4.72
C ALA A 372 -16.54 37.16 5.95
N ASP A 373 -17.33 36.11 6.11
CA ASP A 373 -18.34 36.01 7.16
C ASP A 373 -17.79 35.36 8.44
N GLY A 374 -16.65 34.67 8.37
CA GLY A 374 -16.05 33.95 9.49
C GLY A 374 -16.86 32.73 9.95
N VAL A 375 -17.69 32.18 9.05
CA VAL A 375 -18.58 31.03 9.32
C VAL A 375 -18.51 30.03 8.17
N GLU A 376 -18.83 28.77 8.46
CA GLU A 376 -19.01 27.72 7.46
C GLU A 376 -20.49 27.60 7.05
N TYR A 377 -20.74 27.23 5.80
CA TYR A 377 -22.09 26.95 5.29
C TYR A 377 -22.31 25.45 5.02
N SER A 378 -22.34 24.64 6.07
CA SER A 378 -22.45 23.17 5.99
C SER A 378 -23.76 22.58 6.52
N PHE A 379 -24.69 23.41 7.01
CA PHE A 379 -25.94 22.96 7.67
C PHE A 379 -27.09 22.60 6.73
N GLY A 380 -26.82 22.49 5.42
CA GLY A 380 -27.79 22.10 4.41
C GLY A 380 -28.70 23.23 3.98
N ALA A 381 -29.02 23.25 2.69
CA ALA A 381 -29.99 24.18 2.13
C ALA A 381 -31.41 23.63 2.30
N ASP A 382 -32.39 24.52 2.40
CA ASP A 382 -33.81 24.17 2.55
C ASP A 382 -34.58 24.66 1.32
N ILE A 383 -35.25 23.73 0.63
CA ILE A 383 -36.03 24.01 -0.58
C ILE A 383 -37.15 25.03 -0.34
N LYS A 384 -37.61 25.20 0.91
CA LYS A 384 -38.63 26.21 1.25
C LYS A 384 -38.15 27.64 1.00
N PHE A 385 -36.85 27.86 0.96
CA PHE A 385 -36.23 29.15 0.68
C PHE A 385 -35.77 29.28 -0.79
N ALA A 386 -36.10 28.33 -1.67
CA ALA A 386 -35.89 28.48 -3.11
C ALA A 386 -36.91 29.47 -3.70
N GLU A 387 -36.43 30.49 -4.40
CA GLU A 387 -37.25 31.54 -5.02
C GLU A 387 -37.51 31.23 -6.50
N THR A 388 -36.48 30.74 -7.18
CA THR A 388 -36.46 30.48 -8.62
C THR A 388 -36.77 29.01 -8.95
N GLU A 389 -37.14 28.74 -10.20
CA GLU A 389 -37.32 27.35 -10.66
C GLU A 389 -35.96 26.65 -10.81
N GLU A 390 -34.92 27.40 -11.16
CA GLU A 390 -33.55 26.92 -11.30
C GLU A 390 -32.96 26.48 -9.96
N GLU A 391 -33.27 27.18 -8.85
CA GLU A 391 -32.94 26.70 -7.50
C GLU A 391 -33.63 25.37 -7.19
N ARG A 392 -34.94 25.26 -7.47
CA ARG A 392 -35.72 24.02 -7.22
C ARG A 392 -35.20 22.87 -8.08
N ALA A 393 -34.85 23.13 -9.33
CA ALA A 393 -34.27 22.16 -10.25
C ALA A 393 -32.89 21.68 -9.77
N LEU A 394 -32.04 22.59 -9.28
CA LEU A 394 -30.75 22.22 -8.68
C LEU A 394 -30.92 21.36 -7.42
N PHE A 395 -31.87 21.69 -6.53
CA PHE A 395 -32.21 20.84 -5.40
C PHE A 395 -32.56 19.41 -5.83
N ALA A 396 -33.49 19.27 -6.77
CA ALA A 396 -33.92 17.97 -7.26
C ALA A 396 -32.78 17.18 -7.93
N ALA A 397 -31.90 17.87 -8.66
CA ALA A 397 -30.73 17.27 -9.29
C ALA A 397 -29.71 16.79 -8.26
N LEU A 398 -29.42 17.59 -7.23
CA LEU A 398 -28.51 17.22 -6.14
C LEU A 398 -29.05 16.03 -5.35
N ASP A 399 -30.35 16.02 -5.01
CA ASP A 399 -31.00 14.90 -4.31
C ASP A 399 -30.90 13.61 -5.14
N THR A 400 -31.13 13.70 -6.45
CA THR A 400 -31.03 12.56 -7.38
C THR A 400 -29.59 12.05 -7.49
N ALA A 401 -28.63 12.96 -7.59
CA ALA A 401 -27.21 12.62 -7.70
C ALA A 401 -26.70 11.99 -6.39
N GLU A 402 -27.01 12.57 -5.23
CA GLU A 402 -26.62 12.02 -3.92
C GLU A 402 -27.15 10.59 -3.72
N ALA A 403 -28.40 10.33 -4.11
CA ALA A 403 -29.01 9.01 -4.03
C ALA A 403 -28.34 7.94 -4.90
N GLN A 404 -27.59 8.35 -5.94
CA GLN A 404 -26.82 7.45 -6.81
C GLN A 404 -25.34 7.38 -6.44
N ILE A 405 -24.73 8.52 -6.11
CA ILE A 405 -23.30 8.66 -5.85
C ILE A 405 -22.92 7.94 -4.57
N LYS A 406 -23.69 8.12 -3.48
CA LYS A 406 -23.37 7.50 -2.20
C LYS A 406 -23.25 5.97 -2.29
N PRO A 407 -24.26 5.22 -2.77
CA PRO A 407 -24.13 3.77 -2.91
C PRO A 407 -23.08 3.36 -3.94
N ALA A 408 -22.86 4.16 -4.99
CA ALA A 408 -21.80 3.90 -5.96
C ALA A 408 -20.40 4.03 -5.33
N MET A 409 -20.19 5.02 -4.46
CA MET A 409 -18.91 5.21 -3.75
C MET A 409 -18.66 4.12 -2.72
N GLU A 410 -19.68 3.73 -1.96
CA GLU A 410 -19.63 2.59 -1.02
C GLU A 410 -19.32 1.28 -1.74
N ALA A 411 -19.90 1.06 -2.93
CA ALA A 411 -19.63 -0.08 -3.78
C ALA A 411 -18.36 0.07 -4.65
N GLN A 412 -17.59 1.16 -4.49
CA GLN A 412 -16.38 1.46 -5.27
C GLN A 412 -16.61 1.53 -6.80
N HIS A 413 -17.85 1.77 -7.22
CA HIS A 413 -18.27 1.95 -8.60
C HIS A 413 -18.06 3.41 -9.05
N PHE A 414 -16.80 3.84 -9.09
CA PHE A 414 -16.44 5.23 -9.39
C PHE A 414 -16.98 5.73 -10.74
N GLY A 415 -17.05 4.88 -11.77
CA GLY A 415 -17.63 5.28 -13.06
C GLY A 415 -19.11 5.67 -12.95
N THR A 416 -19.90 4.97 -12.13
CA THR A 416 -21.30 5.30 -11.88
C THR A 416 -21.42 6.61 -11.10
N ALA A 417 -20.61 6.79 -10.05
CA ALA A 417 -20.57 8.03 -9.29
C ALA A 417 -20.21 9.24 -10.18
N MET A 418 -19.19 9.10 -11.02
CA MET A 418 -18.75 10.14 -11.94
C MET A 418 -19.79 10.48 -13.01
N SER A 419 -20.47 9.46 -13.55
CA SER A 419 -21.56 9.67 -14.51
C SER A 419 -22.71 10.44 -13.87
N ALA A 420 -23.09 10.10 -12.64
CA ALA A 420 -24.13 10.80 -11.89
C ALA A 420 -23.75 12.26 -11.61
N MET A 421 -22.48 12.54 -11.31
CA MET A 421 -22.01 13.93 -11.14
C MET A 421 -22.00 14.71 -12.45
N ALA A 422 -21.64 14.10 -13.58
CA ALA A 422 -21.63 14.79 -14.88
C ALA A 422 -23.02 15.37 -15.23
N PHE A 423 -24.11 14.70 -14.85
CA PHE A 423 -25.48 15.21 -15.02
C PHE A 423 -25.79 16.47 -14.20
N LEU A 424 -24.98 16.81 -13.18
CA LEU A 424 -25.14 18.05 -12.42
C LEU A 424 -24.73 19.29 -13.22
N ARG A 425 -23.96 19.14 -14.31
CA ARG A 425 -23.53 20.26 -15.16
C ARG A 425 -24.70 21.17 -15.54
N GLY A 426 -25.71 20.62 -16.21
CA GLY A 426 -26.84 21.41 -16.73
C GLY A 426 -27.58 22.21 -15.65
N PRO A 427 -27.99 21.58 -14.54
CA PRO A 427 -28.59 22.28 -13.40
C PRO A 427 -27.68 23.33 -12.74
N ILE A 428 -26.37 23.07 -12.63
CA ILE A 428 -25.40 24.01 -12.06
C ILE A 428 -25.25 25.24 -12.97
N ASP A 429 -25.11 25.04 -14.27
CA ASP A 429 -25.01 26.13 -15.25
C ASP A 429 -26.27 27.00 -15.23
N ALA A 430 -27.45 26.37 -15.29
CA ALA A 430 -28.74 27.07 -15.24
C ALA A 430 -28.92 27.88 -13.94
N PHE A 431 -28.53 27.31 -12.79
CA PHE A 431 -28.53 28.02 -11.52
C PHE A 431 -27.63 29.26 -11.58
N PHE A 432 -26.41 29.10 -12.09
CA PHE A 432 -25.45 30.19 -12.11
C PHE A 432 -25.74 31.30 -13.13
N ASP A 433 -26.53 30.99 -14.17
CA ASP A 433 -27.01 31.96 -15.16
C ASP A 433 -28.22 32.74 -14.65
N ALA A 434 -29.13 32.08 -13.92
CA ALA A 434 -30.39 32.69 -13.46
C ALA A 434 -30.31 33.28 -12.04
N VAL A 435 -29.39 32.81 -11.19
CA VAL A 435 -29.42 33.06 -9.75
C VAL A 435 -28.20 33.83 -9.26
N GLN A 436 -28.45 35.01 -8.68
CA GLN A 436 -27.43 35.76 -7.97
C GLN A 436 -27.25 35.19 -6.55
N VAL A 437 -26.10 34.56 -6.29
CA VAL A 437 -25.79 33.96 -4.98
C VAL A 437 -25.74 35.00 -3.86
N ASN A 438 -25.12 36.16 -4.12
CA ASN A 438 -25.03 37.25 -3.15
C ASN A 438 -26.32 38.08 -3.15
N SER A 439 -27.36 37.55 -2.51
CA SER A 439 -28.67 38.20 -2.32
C SER A 439 -28.65 39.21 -1.17
N ASP A 440 -29.41 40.30 -1.30
CA ASP A 440 -29.63 41.28 -0.22
C ASP A 440 -30.44 40.69 0.95
N ASN A 441 -31.19 39.59 0.70
CA ASN A 441 -31.88 38.86 1.75
C ASN A 441 -30.95 37.82 2.39
N ALA A 442 -30.58 38.05 3.65
CA ALA A 442 -29.65 37.19 4.40
C ALA A 442 -30.07 35.72 4.47
N THR A 443 -31.39 35.44 4.56
CA THR A 443 -31.89 34.06 4.61
C THR A 443 -31.69 33.35 3.27
N ILE A 444 -31.99 34.05 2.17
CA ILE A 444 -31.84 33.53 0.81
C ILE A 444 -30.37 33.37 0.44
N ARG A 445 -29.53 34.36 0.74
CA ARG A 445 -28.07 34.28 0.55
C ARG A 445 -27.50 33.07 1.28
N ARG A 446 -27.86 32.88 2.56
CA ARG A 446 -27.43 31.71 3.33
C ARG A 446 -27.92 30.40 2.71
N ASN A 447 -29.15 30.34 2.21
CA ASN A 447 -29.67 29.14 1.54
C ASN A 447 -28.87 28.81 0.27
N ARG A 448 -28.58 29.82 -0.57
CA ARG A 448 -27.79 29.66 -1.80
C ARG A 448 -26.34 29.24 -1.51
N LEU A 449 -25.72 29.76 -0.45
CA LEU A 449 -24.38 29.33 -0.03
C LEU A 449 -24.38 27.87 0.48
N ASN A 450 -25.40 27.44 1.22
CA ASN A 450 -25.54 26.02 1.58
C ASN A 450 -25.78 25.12 0.35
N LEU A 451 -26.45 25.62 -0.72
CA LEU A 451 -26.56 24.89 -1.99
C LEU A 451 -25.19 24.73 -2.67
N LEU A 452 -24.36 25.78 -2.67
CA LEU A 452 -22.98 25.69 -3.17
C LEU A 452 -22.15 24.69 -2.35
N SER A 453 -22.38 24.63 -1.05
CA SER A 453 -21.72 23.65 -0.18
C SER A 453 -22.10 22.23 -0.53
N ARG A 454 -23.39 21.96 -0.85
CA ARG A 454 -23.80 20.64 -1.36
C ARG A 454 -23.08 20.28 -2.67
N ILE A 455 -22.98 21.21 -3.62
CA ILE A 455 -22.19 20.99 -4.84
C ILE A 455 -20.75 20.64 -4.50
N ARG A 456 -20.10 21.42 -3.62
CA ARG A 456 -18.72 21.20 -3.16
C ARG A 456 -18.59 19.81 -2.55
N THR A 457 -19.44 19.44 -1.60
CA THR A 457 -19.39 18.13 -0.91
C THR A 457 -19.57 16.96 -1.87
N ILE A 458 -20.55 17.01 -2.77
CA ILE A 458 -20.77 15.92 -3.73
C ILE A 458 -19.56 15.78 -4.65
N CYS A 459 -19.09 16.87 -5.24
CA CYS A 459 -18.00 16.83 -6.21
C CYS A 459 -16.66 16.45 -5.55
N SER A 460 -16.41 16.89 -4.32
CA SER A 460 -15.21 16.50 -3.55
C SER A 460 -15.26 15.08 -3.00
N SER A 461 -16.40 14.38 -3.06
CA SER A 461 -16.49 13.00 -2.56
C SER A 461 -15.66 12.01 -3.37
N VAL A 462 -15.35 12.33 -4.62
CA VAL A 462 -14.65 11.42 -5.54
C VAL A 462 -13.15 11.66 -5.66
N ALA A 463 -12.70 12.89 -5.45
CA ALA A 463 -11.34 13.35 -5.61
C ALA A 463 -11.24 14.78 -5.07
N ASP A 464 -10.03 15.20 -4.68
CA ASP A 464 -9.75 16.60 -4.38
C ASP A 464 -9.69 17.41 -5.67
N LEU A 465 -10.86 17.83 -6.16
CA LEU A 465 -10.99 18.57 -7.41
C LEU A 465 -10.32 19.95 -7.37
N THR A 466 -9.90 20.44 -6.19
CA THR A 466 -9.12 21.68 -6.09
C THR A 466 -7.72 21.53 -6.68
N LYS A 467 -7.22 20.29 -6.81
CA LYS A 467 -5.92 19.97 -7.40
C LYS A 467 -5.95 19.81 -8.92
N ILE A 468 -7.12 19.81 -9.55
CA ILE A 468 -7.25 19.60 -10.99
C ILE A 468 -7.05 20.93 -11.72
N ASP A 469 -6.20 20.93 -12.75
CA ASP A 469 -5.97 22.09 -13.62
C ASP A 469 -7.21 22.34 -14.49
N GLY A 470 -7.57 23.61 -14.63
CA GLY A 470 -8.81 24.07 -15.28
C GLY A 470 -8.61 24.56 -16.70
#